data_AF-A0A821BZA9-F1
#
_entry.id   AF-A0A821BZA9-F1
#
_cell.length_a   1.000
_cell.length_b   1.000
_cell.length_c   1.000
_cell.angle_alpha   90.00
_cell.angle_beta   90.00
_cell.angle_gamma   90.00
#
_symmetry.space_group_name_H-M   'P 1'
#
loop_
_entity.id
_entity.type
_entity.pdbx_description
1 polymer ?
#
loop_
_entity_poly.entity_id
_entity_poly.type
_entity_poly.pdbx_seq_one_letter_code
_entity_poly.pdbx_strand_id
1 'polypeptide(L)'
;PKQLFERVFNYYADDSQTNEKIPLAIDIGCGSGQASIGLSLYCDRVIGIDVSANQIAHGIQKDNVEYRCHSAEDLSFLETNSVDLITVAASLHWF
;
A
#
# COMPACT_ATOMS: atom_id res chain seq x y z
N PRO A 1 0.10 11.78 -7.52
CA PRO A 1 0.71 13.13 -7.31
C PRO A 1 1.16 13.28 -5.84
N LYS A 2 2.34 13.86 -5.55
CA LYS A 2 2.91 13.94 -4.19
C LYS A 2 1.95 14.51 -3.14
N GLN A 3 1.25 15.60 -3.50
CA GLN A 3 0.29 16.30 -2.63
C GLN A 3 -0.85 15.41 -2.12
N LEU A 4 -1.26 14.41 -2.90
CA LEU A 4 -2.29 13.46 -2.48
C LEU A 4 -1.80 12.57 -1.34
N PHE A 5 -0.58 12.03 -1.46
CA PHE A 5 0.02 11.19 -0.42
C PHE A 5 0.30 12.00 0.85
N GLU A 6 0.76 13.24 0.72
CA GLU A 6 0.93 14.15 1.86
C GLU A 6 -0.39 14.38 2.60
N ARG A 7 -1.50 14.57 1.86
CA ARG A 7 -2.82 14.74 2.48
C ARG A 7 -3.26 13.49 3.25
N VAL A 8 -3.06 12.30 2.69
CA VAL A 8 -3.39 11.03 3.36
C VAL A 8 -2.53 10.84 4.61
N PHE A 9 -1.23 11.08 4.50
CA PHE A 9 -0.30 10.96 5.63
C PHE A 9 -0.64 11.94 6.75
N ASN A 10 -0.90 13.21 6.42
CA ASN A 10 -1.27 14.21 7.44
C ASN A 10 -2.55 13.81 8.19
N TYR A 11 -3.53 13.22 7.50
CA TYR A 11 -4.74 12.72 8.15
C TYR A 11 -4.45 11.59 9.14
N TYR A 12 -3.53 10.68 8.81
CA TYR A 12 -3.08 9.64 9.74
C TYR A 12 -2.29 10.23 10.92
N ALA A 13 -1.35 11.14 10.64
CA ALA A 13 -0.47 11.74 11.64
C ALA A 13 -1.21 12.67 12.63
N ASP A 14 -2.26 13.36 12.19
CA ASP A 14 -3.09 14.19 13.07
C ASP A 14 -3.79 13.35 14.16
N ASP A 15 -4.15 12.10 13.84
CA ASP A 15 -4.74 11.16 14.80
C ASP A 15 -3.67 10.54 15.72
N SER A 16 -2.45 10.31 15.22
CA SER A 16 -1.35 9.71 15.98
C SER A 16 -0.52 10.71 16.81
N GLN A 17 -0.58 12.01 16.53
CA GLN A 17 0.30 13.06 17.10
C GLN A 17 1.81 12.79 16.94
N THR A 18 2.23 12.01 15.93
CA THR A 18 3.64 11.68 15.69
C THR A 18 4.09 12.03 14.26
N ASN A 19 5.38 12.38 14.11
CA ASN A 19 6.05 12.50 12.80
C ASN A 19 6.65 11.16 12.35
N GLU A 20 6.13 10.04 12.87
CA GLU A 20 6.66 8.71 12.57
C GLU A 20 6.09 8.20 11.25
N LYS A 21 6.85 7.33 10.59
CA LYS A 21 6.35 6.63 9.42
C LYS A 21 5.23 5.68 9.82
N ILE A 22 4.32 5.45 8.88
CA ILE A 22 3.25 4.45 9.03
C ILE A 22 3.91 3.06 9.05
N PRO A 23 3.75 2.25 10.12
CA PRO A 23 4.48 0.99 10.23
C PRO A 23 4.19 0.02 9.07
N LEU A 24 2.92 -0.20 8.72
CA LEU A 24 2.56 -1.05 7.58
C LEU A 24 1.38 -0.48 6.77
N ALA A 25 1.60 -0.36 5.45
CA ALA A 25 0.54 -0.10 4.48
C ALA A 25 0.31 -1.28 3.54
N ILE A 26 -0.94 -1.48 3.12
CA ILE A 26 -1.30 -2.39 2.02
C ILE A 26 -1.95 -1.62 0.86
N ASP A 27 -1.53 -1.94 -0.36
CA ASP A 27 -2.03 -1.39 -1.62
C ASP A 27 -2.75 -2.49 -2.40
N ILE A 28 -4.08 -2.39 -2.44
CA ILE A 28 -4.98 -3.42 -2.98
C ILE A 28 -5.27 -3.13 -4.46
N GLY A 29 -5.02 -4.12 -5.32
CA GLY A 29 -5.07 -3.93 -6.77
C GLY A 29 -3.96 -2.97 -7.24
N CYS A 30 -2.74 -3.18 -6.72
CA CYS A 30 -1.62 -2.25 -6.89
C CYS A 30 -1.10 -2.15 -8.33
N GLY A 31 -1.50 -3.06 -9.23
CA GLY A 31 -0.92 -3.20 -10.56
C GLY A 31 0.61 -3.33 -10.49
N SER A 32 1.33 -2.53 -11.26
CA SER A 32 2.80 -2.44 -11.23
C SER A 32 3.34 -1.54 -10.11
N GLY A 33 2.48 -1.09 -9.19
CA GLY A 33 2.88 -0.46 -7.93
C GLY A 33 3.03 1.06 -7.95
N GLN A 34 2.39 1.77 -8.88
CA GLN A 34 2.48 3.24 -8.98
C GLN A 34 2.10 3.93 -7.66
N ALA A 35 1.08 3.43 -6.96
CA ALA A 35 0.70 3.94 -5.64
C ALA A 35 1.62 3.41 -4.53
N SER A 36 1.99 2.13 -4.58
CA SER A 36 2.88 1.50 -3.61
C SER A 36 4.20 2.27 -3.43
N ILE A 37 4.78 2.80 -4.51
CA ILE A 37 6.00 3.62 -4.45
C ILE A 37 5.76 4.99 -3.80
N GLY A 38 4.59 5.59 -4.02
CA GLY A 38 4.19 6.81 -3.32
C GLY A 38 4.06 6.57 -1.82
N LEU A 39 3.48 5.44 -1.43
CA LEU A 39 3.33 5.03 -0.03
C LEU A 39 4.68 4.71 0.62
N SER A 40 5.62 4.15 -0.13
CA SER A 40 6.94 3.75 0.39
C SER A 40 7.76 4.92 0.95
N LEU A 41 7.40 6.16 0.59
CA LEU A 41 8.01 7.38 1.13
C LEU A 41 7.56 7.69 2.57
N TYR A 42 6.36 7.24 2.95
CA TYR A 42 5.70 7.58 4.21
C TYR A 42 5.52 6.38 5.14
N CYS A 43 5.75 5.17 4.62
CA CYS A 43 5.59 3.91 5.37
C CYS A 43 6.93 3.22 5.61
N ASP A 44 7.04 2.46 6.69
CA ASP A 44 8.19 1.59 6.95
C ASP A 44 8.15 0.37 6.05
N ARG A 45 6.96 -0.20 5.80
CA ARG A 45 6.75 -1.31 4.87
C ARG A 45 5.47 -1.09 4.05
N VAL A 46 5.52 -1.51 2.78
CA VAL A 46 4.35 -1.53 1.89
C VAL A 46 4.21 -2.92 1.29
N ILE A 47 3.01 -3.49 1.36
CA ILE A 47 2.66 -4.71 0.64
C ILE A 47 1.70 -4.33 -0.49
N GLY A 48 2.11 -4.52 -1.74
CA GLY A 48 1.24 -4.38 -2.90
C GLY A 48 0.67 -5.74 -3.29
N ILE A 49 -0.65 -5.85 -3.43
CA ILE A 49 -1.28 -7.06 -3.97
C ILE A 49 -2.05 -6.77 -5.25
N ASP A 50 -1.98 -7.70 -6.18
CA ASP A 50 -2.76 -7.67 -7.42
C ASP A 50 -2.99 -9.10 -7.90
N VAL A 51 -4.12 -9.38 -8.54
CA VAL A 51 -4.42 -10.71 -9.11
C VAL A 51 -3.58 -11.01 -10.36
N SER A 52 -3.03 -9.98 -11.00
CA SER A 52 -2.22 -10.12 -12.20
C SER A 52 -0.76 -10.40 -11.86
N ALA A 53 -0.36 -11.67 -11.96
CA ALA A 53 1.04 -12.08 -11.84
C ALA A 53 1.98 -11.30 -12.77
N ASN A 54 1.48 -10.92 -13.96
CA ASN A 54 2.25 -10.11 -14.90
C ASN A 54 2.48 -8.68 -14.39
N GLN A 55 1.50 -8.04 -13.75
CA GLN A 55 1.68 -6.73 -13.13
C GLN A 55 2.70 -6.80 -11.99
N ILE A 56 2.58 -7.81 -11.13
CA ILE A 56 3.48 -8.07 -10.00
C ILE A 56 4.93 -8.29 -10.48
N ALA A 57 5.13 -9.08 -11.55
CA ALA A 57 6.44 -9.33 -12.12
C ALA A 57 7.14 -8.06 -12.67
N HIS A 58 6.35 -7.06 -13.06
CA HIS A 58 6.84 -5.76 -13.55
C HIS A 58 6.74 -4.65 -12.48
N GLY A 59 6.51 -5.02 -11.21
CA GLY A 59 6.41 -4.08 -10.10
C GLY A 59 7.68 -3.24 -9.95
N ILE A 60 7.51 -1.94 -9.69
CA ILE A 60 8.62 -1.02 -9.48
C ILE A 60 9.35 -1.38 -8.19
N GLN A 61 10.65 -1.66 -8.24
CA GLN A 61 11.38 -2.16 -7.07
C GLN A 61 11.79 -1.04 -6.09
N LYS A 62 11.56 -1.28 -4.79
CA LYS A 62 12.03 -0.48 -3.65
C LYS A 62 12.29 -1.40 -2.46
N ASP A 63 13.28 -1.06 -1.65
CA ASP A 63 13.73 -1.91 -0.53
C ASP A 63 12.64 -2.20 0.51
N ASN A 64 11.65 -1.31 0.63
CA ASN A 64 10.55 -1.43 1.58
C ASN A 64 9.19 -1.75 0.92
N VAL A 65 9.19 -2.22 -0.32
CA VAL A 65 7.97 -2.60 -1.04
C VAL A 65 8.04 -4.07 -1.42
N GLU A 66 7.03 -4.83 -1.02
CA GLU A 66 6.86 -6.24 -1.36
C GLU A 66 5.61 -6.40 -2.24
N TYR A 67 5.70 -7.15 -3.33
CA TYR A 67 4.57 -7.43 -4.21
C TYR A 67 4.15 -8.90 -4.11
N ARG A 68 2.84 -9.15 -4.01
CA ARG A 68 2.26 -10.50 -3.95
C ARG A 68 1.13 -10.65 -4.98
N CYS A 69 1.16 -11.77 -5.72
CA CYS A 69 0.03 -12.14 -6.57
C CYS A 69 -1.08 -12.70 -5.67
N HIS A 70 -2.11 -11.90 -5.40
CA HIS A 70 -3.17 -12.24 -4.45
C HIS A 70 -4.48 -11.55 -4.80
N SER A 71 -5.61 -12.15 -4.40
CA SER A 71 -6.92 -11.50 -4.51
C SER A 71 -7.17 -10.55 -3.34
N ALA A 72 -8.05 -9.57 -3.54
CA ALA A 72 -8.40 -8.58 -2.52
C ALA A 72 -9.25 -9.16 -1.38
N GLU A 73 -9.97 -10.24 -1.66
CA GLU A 73 -10.91 -10.93 -0.76
C GLU A 73 -10.21 -11.89 0.20
N ASP A 74 -8.97 -12.31 -0.11
CA ASP A 74 -8.17 -13.15 0.76
C ASP A 74 -6.97 -12.34 1.26
N LEU A 75 -6.96 -12.03 2.56
CA LEU A 75 -5.86 -11.35 3.25
C LEU A 75 -5.32 -12.21 4.40
N SER A 76 -5.48 -13.53 4.31
CA SER A 76 -5.09 -14.48 5.36
C SER A 76 -3.58 -14.50 5.67
N PHE A 77 -2.75 -13.94 4.78
CA PHE A 77 -1.32 -13.78 5.00
C PHE A 77 -0.96 -12.63 5.96
N LEU A 78 -1.93 -11.79 6.34
CA LEU A 78 -1.75 -10.72 7.32
C LEU A 78 -2.17 -11.18 8.71
N GLU A 79 -1.49 -10.64 9.72
CA GLU A 79 -1.91 -10.81 11.10
C GLU A 79 -3.05 -9.84 11.45
N THR A 80 -3.94 -10.23 12.36
CA THR A 80 -5.01 -9.36 12.86
C THR A 80 -4.43 -8.08 13.48
N ASN A 81 -5.01 -6.91 13.16
CA ASN A 81 -4.58 -5.60 13.65
C ASN A 81 -3.13 -5.22 13.31
N SER A 82 -2.59 -5.74 12.19
CA SER A 82 -1.19 -5.48 11.78
C SER A 82 -1.01 -4.35 10.77
N VAL A 83 -2.10 -3.88 10.15
CA VAL A 83 -2.06 -2.89 9.06
C VAL A 83 -2.59 -1.56 9.55
N ASP A 84 -1.84 -0.50 9.32
CA ASP A 84 -2.15 0.87 9.73
C ASP A 84 -2.83 1.69 8.62
N LEU A 85 -2.57 1.32 7.36
CA LEU A 85 -3.14 2.01 6.20
C LEU A 85 -3.51 1.02 5.09
N ILE A 86 -4.75 1.09 4.62
CA ILE A 86 -5.23 0.37 3.44
C ILE A 86 -5.48 1.37 2.32
N THR A 87 -4.99 1.07 1.12
CA THR A 87 -5.18 1.91 -0.06
C THR A 87 -5.72 1.10 -1.23
N VAL A 88 -6.54 1.76 -2.04
CA VAL A 88 -7.18 1.20 -3.24
C VAL A 88 -7.09 2.24 -4.35
N ALA A 89 -5.96 2.25 -5.07
CA ALA A 89 -5.65 3.32 -6.02
C ALA A 89 -6.14 2.97 -7.44
N ALA A 90 -7.30 3.52 -7.82
CA ALA A 90 -7.95 3.29 -9.12
C ALA A 90 -8.29 1.81 -9.42
N SER A 91 -8.46 0.99 -8.38
CA SER A 91 -8.83 -0.42 -8.48
C SER A 91 -10.20 -0.75 -7.88
N LEU A 92 -10.82 0.18 -7.12
CA LEU A 92 -12.05 -0.07 -6.37
C LEU A 92 -13.23 -0.57 -7.23
N HIS A 93 -13.29 -0.17 -8.51
CA HIS A 93 -14.36 -0.57 -9.42
C HIS A 93 -14.24 -2.01 -9.95
N TRP A 94 -13.17 -2.72 -9.61
CA TRP A 94 -12.96 -4.12 -9.96
C TRP A 94 -13.38 -5.11 -8.86
N PHE A 95 -13.78 -4.59 -7.70
CA PHE A 95 -14.31 -5.35 -6.56
C PHE A 95 -15.82 -5.13 -6.46
#